data_AF-A0A6C0DTM9-F1
#
_entry.id   AF-A0A6C0DTM9-F1
#
_cell.length_a   1.000
_cell.length_b   1.000
_cell.length_c   1.000
_cell.angle_alpha   90.00
_cell.angle_beta   90.00
_cell.angle_gamma   90.00
#
_symmetry.space_group_name_H-M   'P 1'
#
loop_
_entity.id
_entity.type
_entity.pdbx_description
1 polymer ?
#
loop_
_entity_poly.entity_id
_entity_poly.type
_entity_poly.pdbx_seq_one_letter_code
_entity_poly.pdbx_strand_id
1 'polypeptide(L)' 'MIIPIAAVSVALVCFIVYALERRSKGEPINWVDAGKLSLFGGIISAGVVFATTTDVVTDAVKTMEVPSVQDMFIGRPTF' A
#
# COMPACT_ATOMS: atom_id res chain seq x y z
N MET A 1 5.24 -11.05 11.27
CA MET A 1 5.97 -9.94 11.95
C MET A 1 6.06 -8.65 11.14
N ILE A 2 5.98 -8.69 9.80
CA ILE A 2 6.09 -7.50 8.93
C ILE A 2 4.90 -6.51 9.06
N ILE A 3 3.68 -7.03 9.22
CA ILE A 3 2.44 -6.22 9.28
C ILE A 3 2.44 -5.21 10.44
N PRO A 4 2.66 -5.59 11.72
CA PRO A 4 2.65 -4.61 12.82
C PRO A 4 3.78 -3.58 12.68
N ILE A 5 4.94 -3.97 12.12
CA ILE A 5 6.07 -3.05 11.90
C ILE A 5 5.68 -1.99 10.87
N ALA A 6 5.10 -2.40 9.74
CA ALA A 6 4.65 -1.49 8.69
C ALA A 6 3.51 -0.56 9.16
N ALA A 7 2.57 -1.09 9.95
CA ALA A 7 1.46 -0.30 10.48
C ALA A 7 1.95 0.82 11.42
N VAL A 8 2.88 0.49 12.33
CA VAL A 8 3.44 1.46 13.30
C VAL A 8 4.33 2.48 12.61
N SER A 9 5.15 2.07 11.64
CA SER A 9 6.01 3.00 10.91
C SER A 9 5.20 4.01 10.08
N VAL A 10 4.16 3.56 9.40
CA VAL A 10 3.28 4.46 8.63
C VAL A 10 2.47 5.38 9.55
N ALA A 11 1.97 4.88 10.68
CA ALA A 11 1.29 5.71 11.67
C ALA A 11 2.20 6.85 12.19
N LEU A 12 3.47 6.56 12.47
CA LEU A 12 4.48 7.56 12.84
C LEU A 12 4.73 8.59 11.74
N VAL A 13 4.86 8.15 10.49
CA VAL A 13 5.06 9.06 9.35
C VAL A 13 3.85 9.99 9.17
N CYS A 14 2.63 9.45 9.24
CA CYS A 14 1.40 10.26 9.17
C CYS A 14 1.36 11.31 10.30
N PHE A 15 1.75 10.95 11.52
CA PHE A 15 1.85 11.90 12.63
C PHE A 15 2.89 13.00 12.37
N ILE A 16 4.08 12.64 11.89
CA ILE A 16 5.16 13.60 11.61
C ILE A 16 4.73 14.57 10.50
N VAL A 17 4.15 14.07 9.41
CA VAL A 17 3.66 14.92 8.30
C VAL A 17 2.57 15.87 8.79
N TYR A 18 1.63 15.39 9.60
CA TYR A 18 0.61 16.24 10.21
C TYR A 18 1.19 17.33 11.12
N ALA A 19 2.16 16.97 11.97
CA ALA A 19 2.83 17.92 12.84
C ALA A 19 3.60 18.97 12.04
N LEU A 20 4.25 18.58 10.95
CA LEU A 20 4.92 19.49 10.02
C LEU A 20 3.94 20.41 9.31
N GLU A 21 2.79 19.89 8.87
CA GLU A 21 1.74 20.69 8.23
C GLU A 21 1.19 21.75 9.19
N ARG A 22 0.86 21.37 10.43
CA ARG A 22 0.40 22.29 11.47
C ARG A 22 1.45 23.34 11.81
N ARG A 23 2.71 22.92 11.95
CA ARG A 23 3.85 23.83 12.16
C ARG A 23 4.02 24.81 10.99
N SER A 24 3.86 24.35 9.76
CA SER A 24 3.95 25.20 8.55
C SER A 24 2.82 26.23 8.48
N LYS A 25 1.63 25.90 9.00
CA LYS A 25 0.47 26.79 9.02
C LYS A 25 0.41 27.69 10.26
N GLY A 26 1.33 27.52 11.21
CA GLY A 26 1.31 28.25 12.49
C GLY A 26 0.10 27.92 13.37
N GLU A 27 -0.56 26.78 13.11
CA GLU A 27 -1.77 26.37 13.81
C GLU A 27 -1.43 25.39 14.95
N PRO A 28 -2.20 25.42 16.06
CA PRO A 28 -2.06 24.43 17.11
C PRO A 28 -2.40 23.02 16.61
N ILE A 29 -1.75 22.02 17.22
CA ILE A 29 -2.00 20.60 16.94
C ILE A 29 -3.38 20.23 17.45
N ASN A 30 -4.25 19.76 16.56
CA ASN A 30 -5.49 19.11 16.96
C ASN A 30 -5.23 17.61 17.18
N TRP A 31 -5.21 17.21 18.44
CA TRP A 31 -4.96 15.82 18.86
C TRP A 31 -5.98 14.82 18.32
N VAL A 32 -7.23 15.24 18.08
CA VAL A 32 -8.28 14.38 17.52
C VAL A 32 -7.98 14.05 16.07
N ASP A 33 -7.57 15.05 15.28
CA ASP A 33 -7.24 14.85 13.87
C ASP A 33 -5.93 14.08 13.70
N ALA A 34 -4.92 14.40 14.53
CA ALA A 34 -3.64 13.70 14.54
C ALA A 34 -3.80 12.20 14.84
N GLY A 35 -4.64 11.88 15.84
CA GLY A 35 -4.95 10.51 16.23
C GLY A 35 -5.68 9.76 15.13
N LYS A 36 -6.73 10.36 14.54
CA LYS A 36 -7.46 9.75 13.41
C LYS A 36 -6.52 9.48 12.24
N LEU A 37 -5.74 10.48 11.81
CA LEU A 37 -4.86 10.34 10.66
C LEU A 37 -3.82 9.23 10.86
N SER A 38 -3.19 9.19 12.04
CA SER A 38 -2.18 8.16 12.35
C SER A 38 -2.79 6.77 12.44
N LEU A 39 -3.96 6.63 13.07
CA LEU A 39 -4.64 5.35 13.22
C LEU A 39 -5.12 4.80 11.87
N PHE A 40 -5.78 5.63 11.06
CA PHE A 40 -6.23 5.22 9.73
C PHE A 40 -5.06 4.94 8.79
N GLY A 41 -3.99 5.73 8.83
CA GLY A 41 -2.76 5.46 8.06
C GLY A 41 -2.12 4.11 8.42
N GLY A 42 -2.07 3.78 9.71
CA GLY A 42 -1.58 2.48 10.19
C GLY A 42 -2.47 1.31 9.78
N ILE A 43 -3.80 1.45 9.86
CA ILE A 43 -4.73 0.38 9.47
C ILE A 43 -4.71 0.14 7.95
N ILE A 44 -4.72 1.21 7.14
CA ILE A 44 -4.69 1.10 5.68
C ILE A 44 -3.40 0.43 5.23
N SER A 45 -2.26 0.84 5.76
CA SER A 45 -0.97 0.22 5.43
C SER A 45 -0.89 -1.25 5.87
N ALA A 46 -1.44 -1.60 7.04
CA ALA A 46 -1.57 -2.99 7.45
C ALA A 46 -2.39 -3.82 6.45
N GLY A 47 -3.49 -3.26 5.93
CA GLY A 47 -4.30 -3.88 4.89
C GLY A 47 -3.55 -4.09 3.57
N VAL A 48 -2.77 -3.09 3.14
CA VAL A 48 -1.94 -3.19 1.91
C VAL A 48 -0.86 -4.27 2.09
N VAL A 49 -0.16 -4.28 3.22
CA VAL A 49 0.85 -5.31 3.50
C VAL A 49 0.19 -6.67 3.58
N PHE A 50 -0.94 -6.81 4.26
CA PHE A 50 -1.69 -8.06 4.32
C PHE A 50 -2.07 -8.57 2.91
N ALA A 51 -2.64 -7.71 2.06
CA ALA A 51 -3.02 -8.08 0.70
C ALA A 51 -1.81 -8.46 -0.17
N THR A 52 -0.67 -7.81 0.01
CA THR A 52 0.54 -8.05 -0.82
C THR A 52 1.41 -9.20 -0.35
N THR A 53 1.33 -9.60 0.92
CA THR A 53 2.10 -10.74 1.48
C THR A 53 1.30 -12.02 1.66
N THR A 54 -0.01 -12.01 1.39
CA THR A 54 -0.79 -13.26 1.38
C THR A 54 -0.72 -13.95 0.03
N ASP A 55 -0.50 -15.26 0.04
CA ASP A 55 -0.44 -16.12 -1.15
C ASP A 55 -1.74 -16.12 -2.00
N VAL A 56 -2.81 -15.54 -1.46
CA VAL A 56 -4.10 -15.32 -2.14
C VAL A 56 -3.92 -14.50 -3.43
N VAL A 57 -3.01 -13.52 -3.45
CA VAL A 57 -2.73 -12.74 -4.67
C VAL A 57 -1.95 -13.55 -5.69
N THR A 58 -0.98 -14.37 -5.26
CA THR A 58 -0.24 -15.23 -6.19
C THR A 58 -1.11 -16.30 -6.82
N ASP A 59 -2.07 -16.86 -6.09
CA ASP A 59 -3.00 -17.85 -6.66
C ASP A 59 -4.07 -17.20 -7.54
N ALA A 60 -4.56 -16.00 -7.21
CA ALA A 60 -5.44 -15.22 -8.09
C ALA A 60 -4.74 -14.81 -9.41
N VAL A 61 -3.45 -14.44 -9.36
CA VAL A 61 -2.65 -14.12 -10.56
C VAL A 61 -2.34 -15.35 -11.40
N LYS A 62 -2.10 -16.52 -10.79
CA LYS A 62 -1.93 -17.78 -11.53
C LYS A 62 -3.21 -18.23 -12.23
N THR A 63 -4.38 -17.88 -11.70
CA THR A 63 -5.68 -18.17 -12.32
C THR A 63 -6.12 -17.15 -13.38
N MET A 64 -5.35 -16.07 -13.59
CA MET A 64 -5.61 -15.19 -14.74
C MET A 64 -5.12 -15.88 -16.00
N GLU A 65 -6.07 -16.38 -16.80
CA GLU A 65 -5.79 -16.77 -18.19
C GLU A 65 -5.25 -15.55 -18.94
N VAL A 66 -3.95 -15.56 -19.22
CA VAL A 66 -3.33 -14.59 -20.13
C VAL A 66 -3.97 -14.84 -21.50
N PRO A 67 -4.70 -13.87 -22.09
CA PRO A 67 -5.30 -14.07 -23.40
C PRO A 67 -4.19 -14.37 -24.40
N SER A 68 -4.34 -15.46 -25.16
CA SER A 68 -3.40 -16.04 -26.15
C SER A 68 -2.97 -15.12 -27.30
N VAL A 69 -3.33 -13.84 -27.23
CA VAL A 69 -2.97 -12.79 -28.20
C VAL A 69 -1.45 -12.49 -28.19
N GLN A 70 -0.71 -12.90 -27.15
CA GLN A 70 0.75 -12.74 -27.10
C GLN A 70 1.54 -13.68 -28.02
N ASP A 71 0.94 -14.76 -28.53
CA ASP A 71 1.61 -15.68 -29.48
C ASP A 71 1.54 -15.20 -30.94
N MET A 72 0.68 -14.22 -31.27
CA MET A 72 0.54 -13.71 -32.64
C MET A 72 1.65 -12.74 -33.07
N PHE A 73 2.53 -12.33 -32.15
CA PHE A 73 3.69 -11.45 -32.44
C PHE A 73 5.04 -12.19 -32.49
N ILE A 74 5.04 -13.50 -32.24
CA ILE A 74 6.23 -14.35 -32.38
C ILE A 74 6.09 -15.14 -33.68
N GLY A 75 5.98 -14.42 -34.80
CA GLY A 75 6.05 -15.01 -36.13
C GLY A 75 7.38 -15.72 -36.29
N ARG A 76 7.45 -17.02 -36.01
CA ARG A 76 8.56 -17.87 -36.42
C ARG A 76 8.43 -18.07 -37.93
N PRO A 77 9.35 -17.56 -38.76
CA PRO A 77 9.37 -17.92 -40.16
C PRO A 77 9.92 -19.34 -40.27
N THR A 78 9.08 -20.29 -40.65
CA THR A 78 9.54 -21.59 -41.15
C THR A 78 9.86 -21.43 -42.63
N PHE A 79 11.14 -21.53 -42.98
CA PHE A 79 11.57 -21.86 -44.34
C PHE A 79 11.46 -23.36 -44.56
#